data_AF-A0AAV0VP66-F1
#
_entry.id   AF-A0AAV0VP66-F1
#
_cell.length_a   1.000
_cell.length_b   1.000
_cell.length_c   1.000
_cell.angle_alpha   90.00
_cell.angle_beta   90.00
_cell.angle_gamma   90.00
#
_symmetry.space_group_name_H-M   'P 1'
#
loop_
_entity.id
_entity.type
_entity.pdbx_description
1 polymer ?
#
loop_
_entity_poly.entity_id
_entity_poly.type
_entity_poly.pdbx_seq_one_letter_code
_entity_poly.pdbx_strand_id
1 'polypeptide(L)'
;MLVYLSCYQCDNASRPNSCTVEFVSYEENYPIRSMAIPADNQMPISLSKKSTTAEAWIGGLVSVGIISLSGLVGAIFWPLLNDPNRKKTVMRLLLGLATGSLSSSAVFQLLPEAFKIPESFPDYRHTALIMWLSLWGLYMLETLAGIIFHKEEKKIGIDELSPSLQLTNGNGTEMKQISHGHGHSHNHKLTNKSMDDESPISTLALLVLFGDSLHNIIDGMSIGAAFSENVTTGISISIAIACEEFPHEIGDFAILIQSGLVIGICLGNMEYSGFVFSFAGGLFLFITLTHLTPEMKSMIDENLTESKSSAYSGLLLQNIGMLTGATLMYIITFSGFMKI
;
A
#
# COMPACT_ATOMS: atom_id res chain seq x y z
N MET A 1 2.42 -18.56 18.79
CA MET A 1 1.19 -18.75 19.57
C MET A 1 0.17 -19.45 18.68
N LEU A 2 0.13 -20.78 18.71
CA LEU A 2 -0.83 -21.60 17.96
C LEU A 2 -1.99 -21.92 18.91
N VAL A 3 -3.17 -21.37 18.66
CA VAL A 3 -4.39 -21.69 19.40
C VAL A 3 -5.17 -22.71 18.56
N TYR A 4 -5.18 -23.97 18.99
CA TYR A 4 -6.06 -24.98 18.40
C TYR A 4 -7.39 -25.00 19.15
N LEU A 5 -8.49 -24.74 18.44
CA LEU A 5 -9.85 -25.01 18.91
C LEU A 5 -10.22 -26.43 18.48
N SER A 6 -10.14 -27.38 19.41
CA SER A 6 -10.67 -28.73 19.18
C SER A 6 -12.06 -28.82 19.80
N CYS A 7 -13.11 -28.79 18.96
CA CYS A 7 -14.48 -28.97 19.41
C CYS A 7 -14.77 -30.49 19.40
N TYR A 8 -14.65 -31.15 20.56
CA TYR A 8 -15.06 -32.55 20.70
C TYR A 8 -16.58 -32.63 20.81
N GLN A 9 -17.21 -33.52 20.03
CA GLN A 9 -18.62 -33.88 20.18
C GLN A 9 -18.92 -34.23 21.64
N CYS A 10 -19.89 -33.54 22.23
CA CYS A 10 -20.44 -33.86 23.54
C CYS A 10 -21.23 -35.17 23.49
N ASP A 11 -20.56 -36.28 23.76
CA ASP A 11 -21.22 -37.56 24.02
C ASP A 11 -21.03 -37.91 25.50
N ASN A 12 -21.84 -37.28 26.36
CA ASN A 12 -22.06 -37.82 27.70
C ASN A 12 -23.38 -37.32 28.30
N ALA A 13 -24.29 -38.26 28.50
CA ALA A 13 -25.71 -38.09 28.82
C ALA A 13 -26.02 -37.62 30.26
N SER A 14 -25.16 -36.83 30.89
CA SER A 14 -25.34 -36.45 32.30
C SER A 14 -25.26 -34.95 32.63
N ARG A 15 -24.88 -34.06 31.69
CA ARG A 15 -25.09 -32.59 31.80
C ARG A 15 -25.20 -31.94 30.41
N PRO A 16 -26.37 -31.44 29.96
CA PRO A 16 -26.57 -31.07 28.56
C PRO A 16 -26.02 -29.69 28.13
N ASN A 17 -25.53 -28.83 29.04
CA ASN A 17 -25.33 -27.39 28.74
C ASN A 17 -23.96 -26.79 29.12
N SER A 18 -22.86 -27.57 29.18
CA SER A 18 -21.53 -26.98 29.44
C SER A 18 -20.50 -27.41 28.40
N CYS A 19 -20.09 -26.48 27.55
CA CYS A 19 -18.88 -26.60 26.74
C CYS A 19 -17.72 -25.96 27.51
N THR A 20 -16.69 -26.74 27.81
CA THR A 20 -15.41 -26.25 28.35
C THR A 20 -14.42 -26.06 27.21
N VAL A 21 -13.92 -24.85 27.04
CA VAL A 21 -12.81 -24.54 26.13
C VAL A 21 -11.52 -24.52 26.96
N GLU A 22 -10.61 -25.45 26.68
CA GLU A 22 -9.27 -25.44 27.29
C GLU A 22 -8.28 -24.71 26.37
N PHE A 23 -7.56 -23.74 26.93
CA PHE A 23 -6.43 -23.10 26.28
C PHE A 23 -5.14 -23.78 26.79
N VAL A 24 -4.44 -24.50 25.92
CA VAL A 24 -3.14 -25.08 26.26
C VAL A 24 -2.04 -24.12 25.80
N SER A 25 -1.33 -23.53 26.77
CA SER A 25 -0.10 -22.76 26.54
C SER A 25 1.12 -23.66 26.81
N TYR A 26 2.01 -23.81 25.82
CA TYR A 26 3.32 -24.44 25.99
C TYR A 26 4.33 -23.41 26.53
N GLU A 27 4.10 -22.93 27.76
CA GLU A 27 5.13 -22.20 28.51
C GLU A 27 4.92 -22.48 30.00
N GLU A 28 5.94 -23.06 30.63
CA GLU A 28 5.86 -23.94 31.80
C GLU A 28 5.60 -23.23 33.15
N ASN A 29 5.10 -21.99 33.19
CA ASN A 29 5.06 -21.22 34.45
C ASN A 29 3.89 -20.23 34.67
N TYR A 30 2.75 -20.39 34.00
CA TYR A 30 1.53 -19.64 34.36
C TYR A 30 0.41 -20.60 34.82
N PRO A 31 -0.22 -20.38 36.00
CA PRO A 31 -1.29 -21.24 36.47
C PRO A 31 -2.52 -21.10 35.57
N ILE A 32 -2.99 -22.24 35.03
CA ILE A 32 -4.20 -22.33 34.22
C ILE A 32 -5.40 -22.00 35.10
N ARG A 33 -5.93 -20.78 34.97
CA ARG A 33 -7.23 -20.42 35.56
C ARG A 33 -8.31 -20.89 34.60
N SER A 34 -8.88 -22.07 34.83
CA SER A 34 -10.08 -22.53 34.13
C SER A 34 -11.22 -21.54 34.40
N MET A 35 -11.62 -20.78 33.38
CA MET A 35 -12.78 -19.89 33.47
C MET A 35 -14.02 -20.69 33.08
N ALA A 36 -14.79 -21.16 34.07
CA ALA A 36 -16.11 -21.72 33.81
C ALA A 36 -17.04 -20.56 33.40
N ILE A 37 -17.53 -20.57 32.17
CA ILE A 37 -18.53 -19.60 31.70
C ILE A 37 -19.88 -20.04 32.28
N PRO A 38 -20.55 -19.22 33.13
CA PRO A 38 -21.89 -19.54 33.63
C PRO A 38 -22.89 -19.54 32.47
N ALA A 39 -23.75 -20.56 32.40
CA ALA A 39 -24.69 -20.80 31.31
C ALA A 39 -25.80 -19.73 31.14
N ASP A 40 -25.83 -18.68 31.98
CA ASP A 40 -26.87 -17.65 31.99
C ASP A 40 -26.46 -16.34 31.31
N ASN A 41 -25.18 -16.18 30.96
CA ASN A 41 -24.69 -15.05 30.16
C ASN A 41 -24.09 -15.55 28.85
N GLN A 42 -24.96 -16.05 27.96
CA GLN A 42 -24.62 -16.13 26.54
C GLN A 42 -24.51 -14.70 26.01
N MET A 43 -23.34 -14.08 26.17
CA MET A 43 -22.95 -13.04 25.23
C MET A 43 -22.80 -13.76 23.90
N PRO A 44 -23.60 -13.44 22.86
CA PRO A 44 -23.44 -14.10 21.58
C PRO A 44 -22.02 -13.78 21.11
N ILE A 45 -21.16 -14.79 21.08
CA ILE A 45 -19.93 -14.71 20.30
C ILE A 45 -20.44 -14.53 18.88
N SER A 46 -20.44 -13.30 18.38
CA SER A 46 -20.73 -13.00 17.00
C SER A 46 -19.62 -13.62 16.16
N LEU A 47 -19.72 -14.92 15.89
CA LEU A 47 -18.95 -15.53 14.83
C LEU A 47 -19.34 -14.77 13.57
N SER A 48 -18.43 -13.93 13.08
CA SER A 48 -18.55 -13.32 11.76
C SER A 48 -18.89 -14.44 10.78
N LYS A 49 -20.07 -14.37 10.17
CA LYS A 49 -20.54 -15.41 9.26
C LYS A 49 -19.62 -15.40 8.05
N LYS A 50 -18.82 -16.46 7.89
CA LYS A 50 -17.96 -16.60 6.72
C LYS A 50 -18.80 -16.52 5.44
N SER A 51 -18.33 -15.72 4.49
CA SER A 51 -18.99 -15.54 3.19
C SER A 51 -19.14 -16.87 2.46
N THR A 52 -20.25 -17.08 1.75
CA THR A 52 -20.38 -18.25 0.87
C THR A 52 -19.46 -18.11 -0.33
N THR A 53 -19.01 -19.22 -0.91
CA THR A 53 -18.15 -19.18 -2.11
C THR A 53 -18.81 -18.38 -3.25
N ALA A 54 -20.13 -18.48 -3.41
CA ALA A 54 -20.86 -17.71 -4.41
C ALA A 54 -20.84 -16.19 -4.12
N GLU A 55 -21.07 -15.78 -2.87
CA GLU A 55 -20.96 -14.38 -2.44
C GLU A 55 -19.53 -13.85 -2.66
N ALA A 56 -18.51 -14.68 -2.39
CA ALA A 56 -17.12 -14.29 -2.59
C ALA A 56 -16.78 -14.04 -4.06
N TRP A 57 -17.21 -14.93 -4.96
CA TRP A 57 -17.02 -14.75 -6.41
C TRP A 57 -17.81 -13.56 -6.96
N ILE A 58 -19.08 -13.41 -6.58
CA ILE A 58 -19.92 -12.31 -7.06
C ILE A 58 -19.37 -10.97 -6.56
N GLY A 59 -19.08 -10.87 -5.26
CA GLY A 59 -18.52 -9.66 -4.66
C GLY A 59 -17.17 -9.30 -5.28
N GLY A 60 -16.27 -10.29 -5.39
CA GLY A 60 -14.96 -10.10 -6.01
C GLY A 60 -15.02 -9.64 -7.46
N LEU A 61 -15.81 -10.31 -8.31
CA LEU A 61 -15.94 -9.94 -9.72
C LEU A 61 -16.57 -8.55 -9.92
N VAL A 62 -17.56 -8.20 -9.10
CA VAL A 62 -18.19 -6.87 -9.15
C VAL A 62 -17.17 -5.81 -8.73
N SER A 63 -16.43 -6.02 -7.65
CA SER A 63 -15.38 -5.10 -7.21
C SER A 63 -14.29 -4.90 -8.26
N VAL A 64 -13.75 -5.99 -8.83
CA VAL A 64 -12.73 -5.90 -9.90
C VAL A 64 -13.29 -5.15 -11.11
N GLY A 65 -14.53 -5.42 -11.50
CA GLY A 65 -15.19 -4.69 -12.59
C GLY A 65 -15.32 -3.19 -12.31
N ILE A 66 -15.66 -2.80 -11.08
CA ILE A 66 -15.77 -1.39 -10.69
C ILE A 66 -14.40 -0.71 -10.69
N ILE A 67 -13.38 -1.37 -10.13
CA ILE A 67 -12.00 -0.86 -10.08
C ILE A 67 -11.51 -0.62 -11.51
N SER A 68 -11.59 -1.63 -12.38
CA SER A 68 -11.16 -1.51 -13.79
C SER A 68 -11.93 -0.47 -14.59
N LEU A 69 -13.19 -0.19 -14.26
CA LEU A 69 -13.96 0.90 -14.88
C LEU A 69 -13.54 2.27 -14.37
N SER A 70 -13.07 2.37 -13.12
CA SER A 70 -12.66 3.63 -12.52
C SER A 70 -11.44 4.23 -13.23
N GLY A 71 -10.52 3.39 -13.70
CA GLY A 71 -9.37 3.77 -14.49
C GLY A 71 -9.70 4.36 -15.85
N LEU A 72 -10.73 3.81 -16.49
CA LEU A 72 -11.25 4.35 -17.74
C LEU A 72 -11.81 5.77 -17.54
N VAL A 73 -12.41 6.07 -16.38
CA VAL A 73 -12.84 7.42 -16.03
C VAL A 73 -11.64 8.36 -15.93
N GLY A 74 -10.54 7.93 -15.31
CA GLY A 74 -9.28 8.67 -15.27
C GLY A 74 -8.74 8.99 -16.67
N ALA A 75 -8.72 7.99 -17.56
CA ALA A 75 -8.25 8.14 -18.94
C ALA A 75 -9.12 9.11 -19.76
N ILE A 76 -10.44 9.13 -19.54
CA ILE A 76 -11.38 10.07 -20.19
C ILE A 76 -11.28 11.47 -19.57
N PHE A 77 -11.06 11.57 -18.26
CA PHE A 77 -10.96 12.84 -17.54
C PHE A 77 -9.63 13.56 -17.80
N TRP A 78 -8.55 12.82 -18.02
CA TRP A 78 -7.22 13.38 -18.28
C TRP A 78 -7.13 14.37 -19.47
N PRO A 79 -7.72 14.10 -20.66
CA PRO A 79 -7.75 15.07 -21.75
C PRO A 79 -8.70 16.26 -21.49
N LEU A 80 -9.69 16.13 -20.60
CA LEU A 80 -10.59 17.25 -20.22
C LEU A 80 -9.90 18.29 -19.34
N LEU A 81 -8.77 17.94 -18.71
CA LEU A 81 -7.90 18.88 -18.02
C LEU A 81 -7.04 19.66 -19.04
N ASN A 82 -7.62 20.66 -19.71
CA ASN A 82 -6.91 21.43 -20.76
C ASN A 82 -5.67 22.22 -20.26
N ASP A 83 -5.60 22.54 -18.96
CA ASP A 83 -4.51 23.35 -18.40
C ASP A 83 -3.40 22.46 -17.78
N PRO A 84 -2.13 22.58 -18.22
CA PRO A 84 -1.01 21.83 -17.64
C PRO A 84 -0.85 22.05 -16.13
N ASN A 85 -1.17 23.23 -15.61
CA ASN A 85 -1.11 23.50 -14.18
C ASN A 85 -2.18 22.71 -13.43
N ARG A 86 -3.40 22.65 -13.96
CA ARG A 86 -4.47 21.81 -13.39
C ARG A 86 -4.09 20.34 -13.39
N LYS A 87 -3.45 19.83 -14.43
CA LYS A 87 -2.96 18.43 -14.48
C LYS A 87 -1.96 18.16 -13.36
N LYS A 88 -0.97 19.04 -13.17
CA LYS A 88 0.01 18.93 -12.08
C LYS A 88 -0.66 18.98 -10.70
N THR A 89 -1.60 19.91 -10.50
CA THR A 89 -2.37 20.03 -9.25
C THR A 89 -3.16 18.75 -8.96
N VAL A 90 -3.90 18.24 -9.94
CA VAL A 90 -4.71 17.02 -9.79
C VAL A 90 -3.80 15.82 -9.49
N MET A 91 -2.71 15.63 -10.24
CA MET A 91 -1.79 14.50 -10.00
C MET A 91 -1.16 14.54 -8.62
N ARG A 92 -0.79 15.72 -8.10
CA ARG A 92 -0.25 15.84 -6.73
C ARG A 92 -1.25 15.42 -5.68
N LEU A 93 -2.51 15.82 -5.86
CA LEU A 93 -3.58 15.46 -4.94
C LEU A 93 -3.86 13.95 -5.00
N LEU A 94 -3.95 13.37 -6.20
CA LEU A 94 -4.23 11.95 -6.41
C LEU A 94 -3.09 11.05 -5.94
N LEU A 95 -1.83 11.43 -6.21
CA LEU A 95 -0.67 10.70 -5.72
C LEU A 95 -0.58 10.73 -4.18
N GLY A 96 -0.90 11.87 -3.57
CA GLY A 96 -1.06 11.97 -2.12
C GLY A 96 -2.19 11.07 -1.61
N LEU A 97 -3.35 11.10 -2.26
CA LEU A 97 -4.51 10.25 -1.92
C LEU A 97 -4.13 8.77 -1.95
N ALA A 98 -3.50 8.28 -3.02
CA ALA A 98 -3.06 6.89 -3.15
C ALA A 98 -2.03 6.52 -2.07
N THR A 99 -1.03 7.36 -1.82
CA THR A 99 -0.03 7.13 -0.76
C THR A 99 -0.68 7.02 0.61
N GLY A 100 -1.67 7.88 0.90
CA GLY A 100 -2.43 7.86 2.13
C GLY A 100 -3.28 6.60 2.28
N SER A 101 -4.05 6.26 1.23
CA SER A 101 -4.94 5.08 1.22
C SER A 101 -4.16 3.77 1.29
N LEU A 102 -3.11 3.58 0.49
CA LEU A 102 -2.32 2.35 0.43
C LEU A 102 -1.58 2.06 1.74
N SER A 103 -0.87 3.07 2.28
CA SER A 103 -0.15 2.92 3.56
C SER A 103 -1.07 2.72 4.75
N SER A 104 -2.24 3.38 4.76
CA SER A 104 -3.22 3.20 5.83
C SER A 104 -3.99 1.88 5.69
N SER A 105 -4.28 1.41 4.47
CA SER A 105 -4.89 0.10 4.21
C SER A 105 -4.02 -1.02 4.77
N ALA A 106 -2.71 -0.96 4.52
CA ALA A 106 -1.77 -1.93 5.07
C ALA A 106 -1.81 -2.01 6.60
N VAL A 107 -1.85 -0.86 7.28
CA VAL A 107 -1.79 -0.76 8.75
C VAL A 107 -3.15 -0.99 9.41
N PHE A 108 -4.24 -0.46 8.83
CA PHE A 108 -5.57 -0.49 9.43
C PHE A 108 -6.39 -1.72 9.04
N GLN A 109 -6.22 -2.26 7.83
CA GLN A 109 -7.07 -3.35 7.32
C GLN A 109 -6.31 -4.66 7.19
N LEU A 110 -5.17 -4.67 6.49
CA LEU A 110 -4.46 -5.92 6.17
C LEU A 110 -3.72 -6.50 7.38
N LEU A 111 -3.06 -5.66 8.18
CA LEU A 111 -2.32 -6.10 9.36
C LEU A 111 -3.21 -6.74 10.46
N PRO A 112 -4.35 -6.15 10.90
CA PRO A 112 -5.17 -6.82 11.90
C PRO A 112 -5.83 -8.10 11.37
N GLU A 113 -6.22 -8.13 10.10
CA GLU A 113 -6.83 -9.30 9.47
C GLU A 113 -5.81 -10.45 9.34
N ALA A 114 -4.56 -10.14 9.00
CA ALA A 114 -3.45 -11.10 8.98
C ALA A 114 -3.26 -11.82 10.32
N PHE A 115 -3.37 -11.07 11.42
CA PHE A 115 -3.24 -11.61 12.79
C PHE A 115 -4.57 -12.07 13.41
N LYS A 116 -5.69 -11.93 12.68
CA LYS A 116 -7.06 -12.19 13.17
C LYS A 116 -7.34 -11.47 14.50
N ILE A 117 -6.84 -10.24 14.63
CA ILE A 117 -7.01 -9.44 15.85
C ILE A 117 -8.48 -9.01 15.91
N PRO A 118 -9.23 -9.40 16.96
CA PRO A 118 -10.62 -9.00 17.08
C PRO A 118 -10.72 -7.48 17.22
N GLU A 119 -11.67 -6.87 16.51
CA GLU A 119 -11.87 -5.41 16.49
C GLU A 119 -12.10 -4.79 17.88
N SER A 120 -12.52 -5.61 18.84
CA SER A 120 -12.74 -5.21 20.24
C SER A 120 -11.46 -5.12 21.06
N PHE A 121 -10.29 -5.41 20.49
CA PHE A 121 -9.01 -5.27 21.17
C PHE A 121 -8.74 -3.76 21.40
N PRO A 122 -8.85 -3.27 22.65
CA PRO A 122 -9.00 -1.83 22.92
C PRO A 122 -7.77 -1.00 22.49
N ASP A 123 -6.61 -1.64 22.36
CA ASP A 123 -5.35 -0.94 22.06
C ASP A 123 -4.96 -0.93 20.58
N TYR A 124 -5.58 -1.76 19.73
CA TYR A 124 -5.12 -1.90 18.35
C TYR A 124 -5.37 -0.64 17.52
N ARG A 125 -6.57 -0.05 17.64
CA ARG A 125 -6.93 1.19 16.93
C ARG A 125 -5.93 2.31 17.18
N HIS A 126 -5.58 2.55 18.45
CA HIS A 126 -4.64 3.60 18.82
C HIS A 126 -3.21 3.25 18.40
N THR A 127 -2.80 1.99 18.53
CA THR A 127 -1.49 1.51 18.07
C THR A 127 -1.33 1.70 16.57
N ALA A 128 -2.31 1.26 15.78
CA ALA A 128 -2.33 1.39 14.34
C ALA A 128 -2.31 2.87 13.90
N LEU A 129 -3.10 3.73 14.55
CA LEU A 129 -3.06 5.19 14.33
C LEU A 129 -1.68 5.78 14.58
N ILE A 130 -1.03 5.42 15.70
CA ILE A 130 0.32 5.90 16.02
C ILE A 130 1.34 5.38 14.99
N MET A 131 1.22 4.12 14.56
CA MET A 131 2.06 3.57 13.50
C MET A 131 1.93 4.37 12.21
N TRP A 132 0.70 4.63 11.74
CA TRP A 132 0.50 5.39 10.51
C TRP A 132 0.96 6.85 10.66
N LEU A 133 0.66 7.51 11.79
CA LEU A 133 1.15 8.86 12.08
C LEU A 133 2.68 8.93 12.14
N SER A 134 3.35 7.86 12.56
CA SER A 134 4.81 7.80 12.55
C SER A 134 5.38 7.76 11.12
N LEU A 135 4.76 6.99 10.22
CA LEU A 135 5.14 6.95 8.79
C LEU A 135 4.94 8.33 8.14
N TRP A 136 3.77 8.94 8.38
CA TRP A 136 3.47 10.29 7.91
C TRP A 136 4.42 11.34 8.50
N GLY A 137 4.71 11.25 9.80
CA GLY A 137 5.62 12.16 10.50
C GLY A 137 7.05 12.08 9.98
N LEU A 138 7.56 10.88 9.70
CA LEU A 138 8.87 10.67 9.10
C LEU A 138 8.93 11.24 7.68
N TYR A 139 7.90 10.98 6.86
CA TYR A 139 7.78 11.59 5.54
C TYR A 139 7.81 13.13 5.62
N MET A 140 7.03 13.70 6.53
CA MET A 140 6.98 15.15 6.74
C MET A 140 8.31 15.72 7.18
N LEU A 141 8.98 15.07 8.13
CA LEU A 141 10.28 15.50 8.64
C LEU A 141 11.35 15.49 7.55
N GLU A 142 11.44 14.40 6.78
CA GLU A 142 12.39 14.28 5.69
C GLU A 142 12.13 15.31 4.59
N THR A 143 10.87 15.50 4.22
CA THR A 143 10.48 16.42 3.13
C THR A 143 10.64 17.88 3.52
N LEU A 144 10.26 18.26 4.75
CA LEU A 144 10.49 19.62 5.27
C LEU A 144 11.99 19.90 5.41
N ALA A 145 12.78 18.93 5.88
CA ALA A 145 14.22 19.06 5.94
C ALA A 145 14.81 19.28 4.53
N GLY A 146 14.34 18.53 3.52
CA GLY A 146 14.74 18.72 2.12
C GLY A 146 14.47 20.14 1.59
N ILE A 147 13.29 20.70 1.89
CA ILE A 147 12.92 22.07 1.49
C ILE A 147 13.76 23.13 2.24
N ILE A 148 13.99 22.94 3.55
CA ILE A 148 14.73 23.89 4.40
C ILE A 148 16.21 23.92 4.03
N PHE A 149 16.83 22.74 3.94
CA PHE A 149 18.26 22.55 3.68
C PHE A 149 18.61 22.49 2.20
N HIS A 150 17.69 22.89 1.31
CA HIS A 150 17.97 22.98 -0.11
C HIS A 150 19.18 23.91 -0.33
N LYS A 151 20.35 23.30 -0.52
CA LYS A 151 21.62 23.97 -0.75
C LYS A 151 21.54 24.54 -2.15
N GLU A 152 21.71 25.85 -2.30
CA GLU A 152 21.75 26.54 -3.59
C GLU A 152 23.00 26.13 -4.40
N GLU A 153 23.10 24.87 -4.81
CA GLU A 153 24.13 24.42 -5.75
C GLU A 153 23.64 24.64 -7.19
N LYS A 154 23.46 25.92 -7.56
CA LYS A 154 23.55 26.34 -8.98
C LYS A 154 23.62 27.86 -9.10
N LYS A 155 24.84 28.39 -8.96
CA LYS A 155 25.31 29.60 -9.67
C LYS A 155 26.84 29.73 -9.58
N ILE A 156 27.56 28.81 -10.22
CA ILE A 156 28.82 29.16 -10.86
C ILE A 156 28.73 28.65 -12.30
N GLY A 157 28.14 29.49 -13.16
CA GLY A 157 28.32 29.35 -14.60
C GLY A 157 29.77 29.72 -14.89
N ILE A 158 30.58 28.73 -15.28
CA ILE A 158 31.82 29.00 -16.00
C ILE A 158 31.43 29.02 -17.48
N ASP A 159 30.91 30.16 -17.91
CA ASP A 159 31.19 30.65 -19.25
C ASP A 159 32.60 31.26 -19.21
N GLU A 160 33.33 31.09 -20.31
CA GLU A 160 34.73 31.47 -20.55
C GLU A 160 35.85 30.53 -20.06
N LEU A 161 36.49 29.98 -21.11
CA LEU A 161 37.93 29.81 -21.28
C LEU A 161 38.44 28.38 -21.13
N SER A 162 38.39 27.65 -22.26
CA SER A 162 39.42 26.66 -22.55
C SER A 162 40.80 27.33 -22.48
N PRO A 163 41.76 26.70 -21.79
CA PRO A 163 42.95 26.34 -22.52
C PRO A 163 43.30 24.86 -22.33
N SER A 164 43.50 24.22 -23.47
CA SER A 164 44.37 23.08 -23.69
C SER A 164 45.50 22.92 -22.66
N LEU A 165 45.60 21.73 -22.04
CA LEU A 165 46.90 21.18 -21.65
C LEU A 165 46.86 19.65 -21.55
N GLN A 166 47.79 19.07 -22.29
CA GLN A 166 48.13 17.66 -22.41
C GLN A 166 49.04 17.22 -21.24
N LEU A 167 49.23 15.89 -21.11
CA LEU A 167 50.29 15.17 -20.35
C LEU A 167 50.06 15.12 -18.81
N THR A 168 50.27 14.04 -18.05
CA THR A 168 51.15 12.86 -18.14
C THR A 168 50.70 11.74 -17.17
N ASN A 169 51.20 10.52 -17.43
CA ASN A 169 51.23 9.31 -16.60
C ASN A 169 51.61 9.46 -15.11
N GLY A 170 51.08 8.55 -14.27
CA GLY A 170 51.91 7.77 -13.33
C GLY A 170 51.66 7.91 -11.81
N ASN A 171 51.04 6.85 -11.24
CA ASN A 171 51.27 6.20 -9.93
C ASN A 171 51.03 6.95 -8.59
N GLY A 172 50.18 6.36 -7.73
CA GLY A 172 50.28 6.52 -6.25
C GLY A 172 48.97 6.46 -5.44
N THR A 173 48.57 5.25 -5.03
CA THR A 173 47.98 4.82 -3.73
C THR A 173 46.93 5.67 -2.97
N GLU A 174 45.77 5.02 -2.79
CA GLU A 174 44.93 4.85 -1.57
C GLU A 174 43.84 5.86 -1.12
N MET A 175 42.59 5.39 -1.30
CA MET A 175 41.52 5.15 -0.29
C MET A 175 40.46 6.24 0.07
N LYS A 176 39.19 5.84 -0.19
CA LYS A 176 37.99 5.89 0.68
C LYS A 176 36.94 7.03 0.49
N GLN A 177 35.79 6.66 -0.12
CA GLN A 177 34.39 6.92 0.30
C GLN A 177 33.44 6.48 -0.86
N ILE A 178 32.74 5.34 -0.77
CA ILE A 178 31.37 5.15 -0.26
C ILE A 178 30.40 6.30 -0.60
N SER A 179 29.67 6.17 -1.73
CA SER A 179 28.20 6.26 -1.83
C SER A 179 27.81 6.39 -3.31
N HIS A 180 27.45 5.28 -3.95
CA HIS A 180 26.84 5.31 -5.28
C HIS A 180 25.31 5.38 -5.12
N GLY A 181 24.80 6.59 -4.87
CA GLY A 181 23.40 6.92 -5.16
C GLY A 181 23.24 7.01 -6.67
N HIS A 182 22.55 6.05 -7.27
CA HIS A 182 22.31 6.00 -8.72
C HIS A 182 21.16 6.95 -9.08
N GLY A 183 21.48 8.24 -9.21
CA GLY A 183 20.56 9.25 -9.74
C GLY A 183 20.71 9.34 -11.26
N HIS A 184 19.80 8.74 -12.01
CA HIS A 184 19.76 8.88 -13.47
C HIS A 184 19.20 10.26 -13.85
N SER A 185 20.08 11.17 -14.27
CA SER A 185 19.71 12.42 -14.95
C SER A 185 19.56 12.14 -16.45
N HIS A 186 18.34 12.29 -16.98
CA HIS A 186 18.08 12.22 -18.42
C HIS A 186 18.38 13.57 -19.08
N ASN A 187 19.48 13.64 -19.83
CA ASN A 187 19.76 14.73 -20.75
C ASN A 187 19.47 14.23 -22.19
N HIS A 188 18.32 14.63 -22.75
CA HIS A 188 17.98 14.32 -24.13
C HIS A 188 18.80 15.20 -25.07
N LYS A 189 19.85 14.64 -25.68
CA LYS A 189 20.44 15.18 -26.90
C LYS A 189 20.06 14.27 -28.08
N LEU A 190 19.09 14.73 -28.85
CA LEU A 190 18.76 14.20 -30.17
C LEU A 190 20.02 14.21 -31.05
N THR A 191 20.51 13.03 -31.44
CA THR A 191 21.37 12.89 -32.61
C THR A 191 21.01 11.63 -33.38
N ASN A 192 20.60 11.84 -34.64
CA ASN A 192 20.30 10.84 -35.65
C ASN A 192 21.38 9.75 -35.75
N LYS A 193 20.98 8.48 -35.63
CA LYS A 193 21.65 7.38 -36.34
C LYS A 193 20.68 6.21 -36.60
N SER A 194 20.87 5.66 -37.79
CA SER A 194 20.09 4.69 -38.56
C SER A 194 19.84 3.32 -37.92
N MET A 195 18.75 2.69 -38.42
CA MET A 195 18.27 1.32 -38.25
C MET A 195 19.37 0.25 -38.16
N ASP A 196 19.32 -0.54 -37.09
CA ASP A 196 19.40 -2.02 -37.05
C ASP A 196 18.79 -2.51 -35.71
N ASP A 197 18.14 -3.67 -35.78
CA ASP A 197 17.08 -4.20 -34.91
C ASP A 197 17.42 -4.52 -33.44
N GLU A 198 16.36 -4.49 -32.63
CA GLU A 198 16.24 -4.79 -31.19
C GLU A 198 16.92 -3.83 -30.20
N SER A 199 16.26 -2.69 -29.96
CA SER A 199 16.51 -1.90 -28.75
C SER A 199 16.13 -2.72 -27.52
N PRO A 200 17.01 -2.90 -26.52
CA PRO A 200 16.59 -3.46 -25.24
C PRO A 200 15.49 -2.54 -24.70
N ILE A 201 14.27 -3.07 -24.54
CA ILE A 201 13.28 -2.41 -23.69
C ILE A 201 14.04 -2.05 -22.42
N SER A 202 14.09 -0.76 -22.07
CA SER A 202 14.99 -0.32 -21.02
C SER A 202 14.71 -1.18 -19.79
N THR A 203 15.75 -1.77 -19.19
CA THR A 203 15.60 -2.63 -18.01
C THR A 203 14.77 -1.95 -16.92
N LEU A 204 14.78 -0.62 -16.90
CA LEU A 204 13.93 0.23 -16.08
C LEU A 204 12.43 0.13 -16.43
N ALA A 205 12.05 0.18 -17.70
CA ALA A 205 10.66 -0.01 -18.13
C ALA A 205 10.15 -1.43 -17.83
N LEU A 206 11.01 -2.45 -17.95
CA LEU A 206 10.66 -3.82 -17.54
C LEU A 206 10.49 -3.96 -16.03
N LEU A 207 11.32 -3.28 -15.23
CA LEU A 207 11.20 -3.30 -13.77
C LEU A 207 9.93 -2.60 -13.31
N VAL A 208 9.59 -1.46 -13.90
CA VAL A 208 8.33 -0.73 -13.63
C VAL A 208 7.14 -1.60 -14.02
N LEU A 209 7.12 -2.15 -15.23
CA LEU A 209 6.03 -3.03 -15.69
C LEU A 209 5.87 -4.27 -14.81
N PHE A 210 6.97 -4.85 -14.32
CA PHE A 210 6.93 -5.99 -13.42
C PHE A 210 6.39 -5.60 -12.03
N GLY A 211 6.81 -4.44 -11.50
CA GLY A 211 6.24 -3.86 -10.28
C GLY A 211 4.74 -3.66 -10.40
N ASP A 212 4.31 -3.06 -11.52
CA ASP A 212 2.90 -2.79 -11.80
C ASP A 212 2.09 -4.09 -11.93
N SER A 213 2.69 -5.09 -12.58
CA SER A 213 2.04 -6.39 -12.72
C SER A 213 1.87 -7.10 -11.37
N LEU A 214 2.85 -6.97 -10.48
CA LEU A 214 2.81 -7.59 -9.17
C LEU A 214 1.83 -6.91 -8.22
N HIS A 215 1.71 -5.57 -8.24
CA HIS A 215 0.70 -4.89 -7.41
C HIS A 215 -0.71 -5.35 -7.79
N ASN A 216 -1.01 -5.39 -9.09
CA ASN A 216 -2.34 -5.72 -9.60
C ASN A 216 -2.77 -7.14 -9.19
N ILE A 217 -1.84 -8.08 -9.25
CA ILE A 217 -2.07 -9.45 -8.79
C ILE A 217 -2.38 -9.45 -7.29
N ILE A 218 -1.70 -8.62 -6.51
CA ILE A 218 -1.84 -8.59 -5.06
C ILE A 218 -3.10 -7.87 -4.60
N ASP A 219 -3.54 -6.86 -5.35
CA ASP A 219 -4.83 -6.22 -5.17
C ASP A 219 -5.95 -7.23 -5.38
N GLY A 220 -5.88 -7.98 -6.48
CA GLY A 220 -6.79 -9.09 -6.75
C GLY A 220 -6.77 -10.14 -5.63
N MET A 221 -5.58 -10.57 -5.19
CA MET A 221 -5.45 -11.55 -4.10
C MET A 221 -6.06 -11.05 -2.80
N SER A 222 -5.85 -9.79 -2.47
CA SER A 222 -6.39 -9.15 -1.27
C SER A 222 -7.91 -9.09 -1.31
N ILE A 223 -8.49 -8.68 -2.45
CA ILE A 223 -9.95 -8.69 -2.68
C ILE A 223 -10.52 -10.10 -2.52
N GLY A 224 -9.87 -11.09 -3.15
CA GLY A 224 -10.33 -12.48 -3.13
C GLY A 224 -10.28 -13.09 -1.73
N ALA A 225 -9.18 -12.89 -1.01
CA ALA A 225 -9.05 -13.36 0.36
C ALA A 225 -10.05 -12.66 1.30
N ALA A 226 -10.26 -11.36 1.12
CA ALA A 226 -11.18 -10.56 1.91
C ALA A 226 -12.65 -11.03 1.76
N PHE A 227 -13.11 -11.18 0.54
CA PHE A 227 -14.47 -11.67 0.26
C PHE A 227 -14.69 -13.14 0.64
N SER A 228 -13.63 -13.95 0.69
CA SER A 228 -13.68 -15.31 1.24
C SER A 228 -13.82 -15.34 2.76
N GLU A 229 -13.37 -14.30 3.47
CA GLU A 229 -13.58 -14.18 4.92
C GLU A 229 -14.96 -13.59 5.21
N ASN A 230 -15.23 -12.35 4.78
CA ASN A 230 -16.54 -11.73 4.96
C ASN A 230 -16.78 -10.59 3.94
N VAL A 231 -18.05 -10.31 3.65
CA VAL A 231 -18.45 -9.32 2.62
C VAL A 231 -18.00 -7.91 3.01
N THR A 232 -18.12 -7.55 4.28
CA THR A 232 -17.71 -6.24 4.83
C THR A 232 -16.24 -5.94 4.57
N THR A 233 -15.34 -6.84 4.97
CA THR A 233 -13.89 -6.76 4.74
C THR A 233 -13.58 -6.75 3.24
N GLY A 234 -14.30 -7.57 2.45
CA GLY A 234 -14.21 -7.56 0.99
C GLY A 234 -14.48 -6.20 0.35
N ILE A 235 -15.58 -5.55 0.72
CA ILE A 235 -15.92 -4.20 0.24
C ILE A 235 -14.86 -3.18 0.71
N SER A 236 -14.32 -3.35 1.92
CA SER A 236 -13.39 -2.39 2.53
C SER A 236 -12.10 -2.33 1.74
N ILE A 237 -11.54 -3.50 1.51
CA ILE A 237 -10.30 -3.69 0.76
C ILE A 237 -10.51 -3.28 -0.70
N SER A 238 -11.68 -3.56 -1.29
CA SER A 238 -12.01 -3.11 -2.65
C SER A 238 -12.05 -1.58 -2.79
N ILE A 239 -12.60 -0.86 -1.80
CA ILE A 239 -12.61 0.61 -1.81
C ILE A 239 -11.20 1.17 -1.62
N ALA A 240 -10.39 0.54 -0.76
CA ALA A 240 -8.99 0.92 -0.56
C ALA A 240 -8.22 0.87 -1.89
N ILE A 241 -8.30 -0.27 -2.58
CA ILE A 241 -7.66 -0.50 -3.88
C ILE A 241 -8.22 0.45 -4.94
N ALA A 242 -9.54 0.64 -5.01
CA ALA A 242 -10.12 1.59 -5.96
C ALA A 242 -9.58 3.03 -5.79
N CYS A 243 -9.27 3.43 -4.56
CA CYS A 243 -8.73 4.76 -4.28
C CYS A 243 -7.26 4.92 -4.70
N GLU A 244 -6.48 3.83 -4.73
CA GLU A 244 -5.05 3.86 -5.06
C GLU A 244 -4.75 3.53 -6.52
N GLU A 245 -5.67 2.88 -7.23
CA GLU A 245 -5.61 2.61 -8.67
C GLU A 245 -6.01 3.84 -9.52
N PHE A 246 -6.86 4.72 -8.98
CA PHE A 246 -7.32 5.95 -9.67
C PHE A 246 -6.22 6.88 -10.24
N PRO A 247 -5.05 7.09 -9.59
CA PRO A 247 -3.93 7.84 -10.17
C PRO A 247 -3.13 7.09 -11.25
N HIS A 248 -3.17 5.74 -11.28
CA HIS A 248 -2.22 4.90 -12.02
C HIS A 248 -2.81 4.23 -13.28
N GLU A 249 -4.13 4.04 -13.35
CA GLU A 249 -4.83 3.18 -14.34
C GLU A 249 -4.87 3.64 -15.82
N ILE A 250 -3.84 4.33 -16.33
CA ILE A 250 -3.65 4.39 -17.80
C ILE A 250 -3.02 3.07 -18.32
N GLY A 251 -2.56 2.17 -17.43
CA GLY A 251 -1.79 0.97 -17.80
C GLY A 251 -2.23 -0.36 -17.19
N ASP A 252 -3.17 -0.42 -16.24
CA ASP A 252 -3.46 -1.67 -15.54
C ASP A 252 -4.30 -2.63 -16.38
N PHE A 253 -3.78 -3.85 -16.50
CA PHE A 253 -4.48 -4.91 -17.19
C PHE A 253 -5.44 -5.56 -16.19
N ALA A 254 -6.74 -5.30 -16.31
CA ALA A 254 -7.81 -5.96 -15.53
C ALA A 254 -7.66 -7.49 -15.44
N ILE A 255 -6.98 -8.12 -16.41
CA ILE A 255 -6.61 -9.54 -16.41
C ILE A 255 -5.74 -9.94 -15.19
N LEU A 256 -4.86 -9.06 -14.71
CA LEU A 256 -3.93 -9.30 -13.62
C LEU A 256 -4.65 -9.24 -12.27
N ILE A 257 -5.50 -8.23 -12.05
CA ILE A 257 -6.38 -8.17 -10.88
C ILE A 257 -7.31 -9.38 -10.86
N GLN A 258 -7.89 -9.76 -12.00
CA GLN A 258 -8.70 -10.96 -12.11
C GLN A 258 -7.92 -12.23 -11.77
N SER A 259 -6.66 -12.35 -12.22
CA SER A 259 -5.82 -13.52 -11.91
C SER A 259 -5.49 -13.61 -10.42
N GLY A 260 -5.19 -12.47 -9.80
CA GLY A 260 -5.02 -12.33 -8.37
C GLY A 260 -6.26 -12.72 -7.58
N LEU A 261 -7.45 -12.29 -8.03
CA LEU A 261 -8.74 -12.60 -7.42
C LEU A 261 -8.97 -14.11 -7.31
N VAL A 262 -8.70 -14.85 -8.38
CA VAL A 262 -8.83 -16.32 -8.40
C VAL A 262 -7.91 -16.94 -7.34
N ILE A 263 -6.65 -16.48 -7.26
CA ILE A 263 -5.67 -16.97 -6.27
C ILE A 263 -6.15 -16.65 -4.85
N GLY A 264 -6.59 -15.42 -4.61
CA GLY A 264 -7.10 -14.96 -3.32
C GLY A 264 -8.28 -15.77 -2.82
N ILE A 265 -9.31 -15.98 -3.66
CA ILE A 265 -10.50 -16.79 -3.30
C ILE A 265 -10.10 -18.24 -3.02
N CYS A 266 -9.23 -18.83 -3.85
CA CYS A 266 -8.75 -20.20 -3.65
C CYS A 266 -8.04 -20.34 -2.29
N LEU A 267 -7.09 -19.44 -1.99
CA LEU A 267 -6.32 -19.47 -0.75
C LEU A 267 -7.19 -19.15 0.48
N GLY A 268 -8.14 -18.21 0.38
CA GLY A 268 -9.07 -17.87 1.45
C GLY A 268 -10.04 -19.01 1.81
N ASN A 269 -10.50 -19.77 0.81
CA ASN A 269 -11.31 -20.97 1.04
C ASN A 269 -10.52 -22.09 1.73
N MET A 270 -9.20 -22.12 1.56
CA MET A 270 -8.27 -23.04 2.23
C MET A 270 -7.74 -22.52 3.57
N GLU A 271 -8.35 -21.46 4.13
CA GLU A 271 -7.97 -20.81 5.40
C GLU A 271 -6.55 -20.19 5.43
N TYR A 272 -5.99 -19.88 4.25
CA TYR A 272 -4.69 -19.20 4.12
C TYR A 272 -4.80 -17.67 3.92
N SER A 273 -5.99 -17.10 4.16
CA SER A 273 -6.26 -15.65 4.05
C SER A 273 -5.27 -14.79 4.85
N GLY A 274 -4.90 -15.21 6.08
CA GLY A 274 -3.94 -14.47 6.91
C GLY A 274 -2.55 -14.31 6.28
N PHE A 275 -2.08 -15.31 5.51
CA PHE A 275 -0.82 -15.21 4.77
C PHE A 275 -0.95 -14.25 3.59
N VAL A 276 -2.10 -14.27 2.90
CA VAL A 276 -2.39 -13.33 1.81
C VAL A 276 -2.36 -11.90 2.33
N PHE A 277 -3.05 -11.61 3.44
CA PHE A 277 -3.06 -10.27 4.03
C PHE A 277 -1.70 -9.83 4.57
N SER A 278 -0.92 -10.74 5.17
CA SER A 278 0.45 -10.44 5.62
C SER A 278 1.34 -10.04 4.44
N PHE A 279 1.26 -10.81 3.35
CA PHE A 279 2.05 -10.55 2.15
C PHE A 279 1.62 -9.25 1.46
N ALA A 280 0.31 -9.05 1.29
CA ALA A 280 -0.26 -7.84 0.72
C ALA A 280 0.09 -6.59 1.55
N GLY A 281 -0.06 -6.64 2.88
CA GLY A 281 0.28 -5.53 3.76
C GLY A 281 1.76 -5.14 3.68
N GLY A 282 2.65 -6.13 3.57
CA GLY A 282 4.07 -5.90 3.34
C GLY A 282 4.35 -5.23 1.99
N LEU A 283 3.70 -5.69 0.93
CA LEU A 283 3.86 -5.12 -0.41
C LEU A 283 3.30 -3.69 -0.50
N PHE A 284 2.14 -3.43 0.09
CA PHE A 284 1.50 -2.11 0.08
C PHE A 284 2.36 -1.06 0.77
N LEU A 285 2.98 -1.42 1.91
CA LEU A 285 3.96 -0.56 2.57
C LEU A 285 5.22 -0.38 1.71
N PHE A 286 5.71 -1.44 1.08
CA PHE A 286 6.87 -1.36 0.20
C PHE A 286 6.63 -0.42 -0.99
N ILE A 287 5.50 -0.54 -1.69
CA ILE A 287 5.12 0.32 -2.83
C ILE A 287 4.98 1.77 -2.36
N THR A 288 4.28 2.01 -1.25
CA THR A 288 4.16 3.36 -0.68
C THR A 288 5.53 3.99 -0.44
N LEU A 289 6.45 3.26 0.21
CA LEU A 289 7.73 3.80 0.64
C LEU A 289 8.74 3.93 -0.50
N THR A 290 8.71 3.03 -1.48
CA THR A 290 9.75 2.94 -2.52
C THR A 290 9.33 3.49 -3.87
N HIS A 291 8.03 3.60 -4.13
CA HIS A 291 7.50 4.12 -5.40
C HIS A 291 6.78 5.46 -5.20
N LEU A 292 5.72 5.49 -4.40
CA LEU A 292 4.86 6.68 -4.29
C LEU A 292 5.54 7.83 -3.53
N THR A 293 6.22 7.52 -2.42
CA THR A 293 6.91 8.54 -1.60
C THR A 293 8.04 9.24 -2.37
N PRO A 294 8.92 8.53 -3.10
CA PRO A 294 9.92 9.18 -3.96
C PRO A 294 9.30 10.00 -5.09
N GLU A 295 8.23 9.52 -5.72
CA GLU A 295 7.52 10.27 -6.78
C GLU A 295 6.90 11.56 -6.24
N MET A 296 6.33 11.54 -5.04
CA MET A 296 5.84 12.76 -4.38
C MET A 296 6.97 13.77 -4.14
N LYS A 297 8.15 13.28 -3.73
CA LYS A 297 9.32 14.13 -3.49
C LYS A 297 9.88 14.71 -4.78
N SER A 298 9.93 13.94 -5.88
CA SER A 298 10.38 14.46 -7.17
C SER A 298 9.50 15.63 -7.64
N MET A 299 8.18 15.55 -7.44
CA MET A 299 7.26 16.65 -7.73
C MET A 299 7.50 17.89 -6.85
N ILE A 300 7.95 17.72 -5.60
CA ILE A 300 8.34 18.82 -4.71
C ILE A 300 9.65 19.44 -5.16
N ASP A 301 10.64 18.62 -5.51
CA ASP A 301 11.94 19.06 -6.01
C ASP A 301 11.80 19.89 -7.30
N GLU A 302 10.89 19.50 -8.20
CA GLU A 302 10.54 20.32 -9.36
C GLU A 302 10.05 21.72 -8.95
N ASN A 303 9.20 21.84 -7.93
CA ASN A 303 8.74 23.16 -7.46
C ASN A 303 9.82 23.94 -6.74
N LEU A 304 10.76 23.27 -6.08
CA LEU A 304 11.89 23.93 -5.43
C LEU A 304 12.72 24.71 -6.45
N THR A 305 12.81 24.21 -7.69
CA THR A 305 13.49 24.93 -8.78
C THR A 305 12.77 26.23 -9.19
N GLU A 306 11.45 26.31 -9.00
CA GLU A 306 10.66 27.52 -9.28
C GLU A 306 10.73 28.50 -8.10
N SER A 307 10.36 28.05 -6.90
CA SER A 307 10.34 28.85 -5.68
C SER A 307 10.06 27.98 -4.45
N LYS A 308 10.67 28.31 -3.31
CA LYS A 308 10.33 27.69 -2.01
C LYS A 308 8.84 27.78 -1.69
N SER A 309 8.16 28.87 -2.08
CA SER A 309 6.71 29.01 -1.86
C SER A 309 5.89 28.02 -2.69
N SER A 310 6.32 27.71 -3.92
CA SER A 310 5.68 26.71 -4.78
C SER A 310 5.86 25.31 -4.18
N ALA A 311 7.05 25.01 -3.65
CA ALA A 311 7.32 23.74 -2.96
C ALA A 311 6.46 23.53 -1.72
N TYR A 312 6.30 24.55 -0.87
CA TYR A 312 5.39 24.47 0.27
C TYR A 312 3.92 24.28 -0.16
N SER A 313 3.48 24.96 -1.23
CA SER A 313 2.13 24.76 -1.78
C SER A 313 1.94 23.34 -2.32
N GLY A 314 2.93 22.78 -3.01
CA GLY A 314 2.94 21.40 -3.47
C GLY A 314 2.86 20.39 -2.33
N LEU A 315 3.67 20.59 -1.28
CA LEU A 315 3.65 19.76 -0.08
C LEU A 315 2.30 19.80 0.64
N LEU A 316 1.68 20.99 0.76
CA LEU A 316 0.34 21.13 1.36
C LEU A 316 -0.70 20.34 0.58
N LEU A 317 -0.67 20.44 -0.75
CA LEU A 317 -1.63 19.74 -1.61
C LEU A 317 -1.51 18.22 -1.52
N GLN A 318 -0.27 17.71 -1.50
CA GLN A 318 0.01 16.30 -1.29
C GLN A 318 -0.46 15.81 0.09
N ASN A 319 -0.25 16.60 1.15
CA ASN A 319 -0.71 16.27 2.51
C ASN A 319 -2.24 16.24 2.61
N ILE A 320 -2.93 17.13 1.91
CA ILE A 320 -4.40 17.07 1.82
C ILE A 320 -4.83 15.72 1.23
N GLY A 321 -4.18 15.29 0.14
CA GLY A 321 -4.43 13.97 -0.45
C GLY A 321 -4.17 12.84 0.55
N MET A 322 -2.97 12.80 1.13
CA MET A 322 -2.57 11.73 2.08
C MET A 322 -3.50 11.62 3.29
N LEU A 323 -3.80 12.75 3.93
CA LEU A 323 -4.68 12.77 5.10
C LEU A 323 -6.12 12.39 4.72
N THR A 324 -6.58 12.81 3.54
CA THR A 324 -7.91 12.43 3.03
C THR A 324 -7.99 10.91 2.82
N GLY A 325 -7.00 10.31 2.15
CA GLY A 325 -6.96 8.86 1.91
C GLY A 325 -6.90 8.06 3.20
N ALA A 326 -6.01 8.44 4.12
CA ALA A 326 -5.89 7.77 5.41
C ALA A 326 -7.11 7.94 6.32
N THR A 327 -7.73 9.13 6.32
CA THR A 327 -8.96 9.37 7.08
C THR A 327 -10.12 8.56 6.52
N LEU A 328 -10.25 8.48 5.18
CA LEU A 328 -11.23 7.65 4.51
C LEU A 328 -11.07 6.18 4.95
N MET A 329 -9.86 5.63 4.89
CA MET A 329 -9.59 4.25 5.30
C MET A 329 -9.81 4.02 6.80
N TYR A 330 -9.42 4.98 7.64
CA TYR A 330 -9.67 4.92 9.09
C TYR A 330 -11.16 4.86 9.40
N ILE A 331 -11.96 5.71 8.74
CA ILE A 331 -13.41 5.73 8.92
C ILE A 331 -14.00 4.39 8.46
N ILE A 332 -13.67 3.91 7.26
CA ILE A 332 -14.20 2.65 6.71
C ILE A 332 -13.91 1.49 7.68
N THR A 333 -12.69 1.44 8.23
CA THR A 333 -12.24 0.35 9.11
C THR A 333 -12.88 0.44 10.51
N PHE A 334 -12.88 1.61 11.14
CA PHE A 334 -13.17 1.72 12.59
C PHE A 334 -14.51 2.36 12.96
N SER A 335 -15.18 3.04 12.02
CA SER A 335 -16.49 3.66 12.28
C SER A 335 -17.66 2.68 12.25
N GLY A 336 -17.41 1.42 11.84
CA GLY A 336 -18.46 0.40 11.73
C GLY A 336 -19.45 0.67 10.60
N PHE A 337 -19.17 1.62 9.69
CA PHE A 337 -20.04 1.96 8.55
C PHE A 337 -20.41 0.75 7.68
N MET A 338 -19.55 -0.28 7.66
CA MET A 338 -19.77 -1.50 6.89
C MET A 338 -20.17 -2.72 7.72
N LYS A 339 -20.44 -2.54 9.02
CA LYS A 339 -21.06 -3.56 9.88
C LYS A 339 -22.58 -3.57 9.64
N ILE A 340 -22.98 -4.06 8.47
CA ILE A 340 -24.38 -4.35 8.12
C ILE A 340 -24.53 -5.86 7.96
#